data_AF-A0A382WB26-F1
#
_entry.id   AF-A0A382WB26-F1
#
_cell.length_a   1.000
_cell.length_b   1.000
_cell.length_c   1.000
_cell.angle_alpha   90.00
_cell.angle_beta   90.00
_cell.angle_gamma   90.00
#
_symmetry.space_group_name_H-M   'P 1'
#
loop_
_entity.id
_entity.type
_entity.pdbx_description
1 polymer ?
#
loop_
_entity_poly.entity_id
_entity_poly.type
_entity_poly.pdbx_seq_one_letter_code
_entity_poly.pdbx_strand_id
1 'polypeptide(L)' 'MISKWIILLLLASVSLGQDIIGDGLYGDELIDFLQENYKTSTTLGYTNARDTMYLNIDRIDGQVKGVYTNYAVDLP' A
#
# COMPACT_ATOMS: atom_id res chain seq x y z
N MET A 1 -20.36 -16.10 27.45
CA MET A 1 -20.10 -17.04 26.32
C MET A 1 -19.90 -16.30 25.00
N ILE A 2 -20.74 -15.31 24.66
CA ILE A 2 -20.63 -14.47 23.44
C ILE A 2 -19.26 -13.79 23.28
N SER A 3 -18.67 -13.28 24.37
CA SER A 3 -17.34 -12.66 24.34
C SER A 3 -16.22 -13.58 23.85
N LYS A 4 -16.30 -14.90 24.12
CA LYS A 4 -15.31 -15.88 23.64
C LYS A 4 -15.41 -16.08 22.12
N TRP A 5 -16.61 -16.04 21.57
CA TRP A 5 -16.84 -16.17 20.12
C TRP A 5 -16.41 -14.92 19.35
N ILE A 6 -16.56 -13.72 19.93
CA ILE A 6 -16.06 -12.47 19.34
C ILE A 6 -14.53 -12.50 19.24
N ILE A 7 -13.84 -12.97 20.29
CA ILE A 7 -12.37 -13.12 20.26
C ILE A 7 -11.95 -14.10 19.15
N LEU A 8 -12.65 -15.23 19.02
CA LEU A 8 -12.38 -16.21 17.97
C LEU A 8 -12.58 -15.63 16.56
N LEU A 9 -13.64 -14.82 16.38
CA LEU A 9 -13.94 -14.17 15.11
C LEU A 9 -12.89 -13.11 14.74
N LEU A 10 -12.40 -12.35 15.72
CA LEU A 10 -11.28 -11.41 15.53
C LEU A 10 -10.00 -12.14 15.12
N LEU A 11 -9.68 -13.27 15.75
CA LEU A 11 -8.52 -14.10 15.38
C LEU A 11 -8.64 -14.66 13.95
N ALA A 12 -9.82 -15.10 13.53
CA ALA A 12 -10.06 -15.60 12.18
C ALA A 12 -9.95 -14.49 11.10
N SER A 13 -10.30 -13.25 11.44
CA SER A 13 -10.19 -12.13 10.50
C SER A 13 -8.75 -11.77 10.12
N VAL A 14 -7.75 -12.10 10.94
CA VAL A 14 -6.34 -11.83 10.63
C VAL A 14 -5.88 -12.57 9.38
N SER A 15 -6.47 -13.75 9.12
CA SER A 15 -6.18 -14.59 7.95
C SER A 15 -6.90 -14.12 6.68
N LEU A 16 -7.94 -13.29 6.80
CA LEU A 16 -8.76 -12.84 5.69
C LEU A 16 -8.24 -11.47 5.22
N GLY A 17 -7.53 -11.45 4.09
CA GLY A 17 -7.05 -10.20 3.47
C GLY A 17 -5.53 -10.02 3.45
N GLN A 18 -4.76 -11.07 3.70
CA GLN A 18 -3.31 -11.06 3.47
C GLN A 18 -2.99 -11.69 2.11
N ASP A 19 -2.17 -10.99 1.32
CA ASP A 19 -1.54 -11.57 0.14
C ASP A 19 -0.23 -12.24 0.56
N ILE A 20 0.01 -13.46 0.05
CA ILE A 20 1.26 -14.17 0.29
C ILE A 20 2.34 -13.58 -0.63
N ILE A 21 3.44 -13.09 -0.04
CA ILE A 21 4.60 -12.57 -0.77
C ILE A 21 5.79 -13.47 -0.50
N GLY A 22 6.44 -13.96 -1.57
CA GLY A 22 7.62 -14.83 -1.46
C GLY A 22 7.32 -16.14 -0.73
N ASP A 23 6.30 -16.88 -1.19
CA ASP A 23 5.87 -18.14 -0.54
C ASP A 23 7.04 -19.12 -0.37
N GLY A 24 7.21 -19.63 0.85
CA GLY A 24 8.33 -20.51 1.22
C GLY A 24 9.70 -19.84 1.32
N LEU A 25 9.84 -18.53 1.10
CA LEU A 25 11.11 -17.80 1.25
C LEU A 25 11.24 -17.16 2.63
N TYR A 26 12.46 -17.15 3.17
CA TYR A 26 12.77 -16.59 4.48
C TYR A 26 14.13 -15.91 4.49
N GLY A 27 14.32 -14.96 5.40
CA GLY A 27 15.62 -14.29 5.60
C GLY A 27 16.13 -13.61 4.33
N ASP A 28 17.38 -13.86 3.99
CA ASP A 28 18.07 -13.22 2.86
C ASP A 28 17.41 -13.55 1.51
N GLU A 29 16.92 -14.78 1.32
CA GLU A 29 16.22 -15.19 0.08
C GLU A 29 14.93 -14.38 -0.14
N LEU A 30 14.20 -14.11 0.95
CA LEU A 30 13.01 -13.26 0.89
C LEU A 30 13.39 -11.80 0.60
N ILE A 31 14.49 -11.31 1.19
CA ILE A 31 14.97 -9.94 0.96
C ILE A 31 15.35 -9.75 -0.52
N ASP A 32 16.09 -10.70 -1.10
CA ASP A 32 16.51 -10.63 -2.50
C ASP A 32 15.29 -10.67 -3.43
N PHE A 33 14.34 -11.57 -3.18
CA PHE A 33 13.08 -11.62 -3.92
C PHE A 33 12.32 -10.29 -3.87
N LEU A 34 12.22 -9.67 -2.69
CA LEU A 34 11.55 -8.38 -2.54
C LEU A 34 12.28 -7.27 -3.31
N GLN A 35 13.62 -7.25 -3.27
CA GLN A 35 14.40 -6.26 -3.99
C GLN A 35 14.30 -6.42 -5.50
N GLU A 36 14.26 -7.65 -6.01
CA GLU A 36 14.13 -7.92 -7.44
C GLU A 36 12.75 -7.54 -7.97
N ASN A 37 11.68 -7.83 -7.21
CA ASN A 37 10.31 -7.75 -7.72
C ASN A 37 9.55 -6.48 -7.31
N TYR A 38 9.91 -5.85 -6.20
CA TYR A 38 9.14 -4.73 -5.62
C TYR A 38 9.93 -3.43 -5.53
N LYS A 39 11.25 -3.46 -5.75
CA LYS A 39 12.05 -2.24 -5.83
C LYS A 39 11.83 -1.57 -7.18
N THR A 40 11.71 -0.25 -7.18
CA THR A 40 11.69 0.49 -8.44
C THR A 40 13.05 0.37 -9.13
N SER A 41 13.04 0.19 -10.46
CA SER A 41 14.27 0.13 -11.26
C SER A 41 15.03 1.46 -11.30
N THR A 42 14.33 2.56 -11.06
CA THR A 42 14.88 3.92 -11.04
C THR A 42 14.26 4.73 -9.92
N THR A 43 15.00 5.73 -9.46
CA THR A 43 14.49 6.75 -8.53
C THR A 43 14.07 7.97 -9.35
N LEU A 44 12.84 8.39 -9.20
CA LEU A 44 12.36 9.62 -9.83
C LEU A 44 12.94 10.84 -9.10
N GLY A 45 13.40 11.83 -9.87
CA GLY A 45 13.71 13.15 -9.33
C GLY A 45 12.44 13.85 -8.82
N TYR A 46 12.60 14.81 -7.91
CA TYR A 46 11.49 15.45 -7.18
C TYR A 46 10.32 15.89 -8.08
N THR A 47 10.60 16.58 -9.20
CA THR A 47 9.57 17.06 -10.13
C THR A 47 8.71 15.91 -10.66
N ASN A 48 9.34 14.88 -11.24
CA ASN A 48 8.61 13.75 -11.82
C ASN A 48 7.92 12.91 -10.74
N ALA A 49 8.54 12.78 -9.56
CA ALA A 49 7.97 12.07 -8.43
C ALA A 49 6.70 12.75 -7.92
N ARG A 50 6.73 14.07 -7.72
CA ARG A 50 5.57 14.87 -7.30
C ARG A 50 4.43 14.77 -8.30
N ASP A 51 4.72 14.92 -9.59
CA ASP A 51 3.70 14.88 -10.63
C ASP A 51 3.08 13.47 -10.73
N THR A 52 3.89 12.41 -10.61
CA THR A 52 3.40 11.03 -10.55
C THR A 52 2.53 10.79 -9.31
N MET A 53 2.96 11.29 -8.15
CA MET A 53 2.21 11.17 -6.89
C MET A 53 0.80 11.75 -7.06
N TYR A 54 0.68 12.98 -7.57
CA TYR A 54 -0.63 13.63 -7.66
C TYR A 54 -1.48 13.15 -8.84
N LEU A 55 -0.89 12.82 -9.99
CA LEU A 55 -1.66 12.46 -11.18
C LEU A 55 -2.04 10.98 -11.25
N ASN A 56 -1.23 10.09 -10.68
CA ASN A 56 -1.38 8.64 -10.87
C ASN A 56 -1.65 7.87 -9.57
N ILE A 57 -1.17 8.36 -8.42
CA ILE A 57 -1.23 7.60 -7.16
C ILE A 57 -2.33 8.16 -6.24
N ASP A 58 -2.29 9.46 -5.95
CA ASP A 58 -3.17 10.14 -5.01
C ASP A 58 -4.39 10.78 -5.70
N ARG A 59 -4.57 10.48 -7.00
CA ARG A 59 -5.69 10.95 -7.80
C ARG A 59 -6.94 10.15 -7.44
N ILE A 60 -7.96 10.84 -6.94
CA ILE A 60 -9.26 10.26 -6.64
C ILE A 60 -10.29 11.04 -7.45
N ASP A 61 -10.99 10.34 -8.36
CA ASP A 61 -12.07 10.91 -9.18
C ASP A 61 -11.70 12.22 -9.92
N GLY A 62 -10.46 12.32 -10.41
CA GLY A 62 -10.00 13.51 -11.13
C GLY A 62 -9.40 14.61 -10.25
N GLN A 63 -9.41 14.45 -8.93
CA GLN A 63 -8.98 15.45 -7.98
C GLN A 63 -7.78 14.99 -7.15
N VAL A 64 -7.05 15.94 -6.59
CA VAL A 64 -6.12 15.71 -5.48
C VAL A 64 -6.62 16.45 -4.25
N LYS A 65 -6.58 15.80 -3.09
CA LYS A 65 -7.09 16.33 -1.82
C LYS A 65 -5.97 16.47 -0.80
N GLY A 66 -5.84 17.66 -0.22
CA GLY A 66 -4.92 17.91 0.88
C GLY A 66 -5.30 17.10 2.12
N VAL A 67 -4.38 16.25 2.58
CA VAL A 67 -4.57 15.35 3.73
C VAL A 67 -5.03 16.08 5.00
N TYR A 68 -4.46 17.25 5.28
CA TYR A 68 -4.71 17.98 6.55
C TYR A 68 -5.75 19.07 6.46
N THR A 69 -6.08 19.54 5.26
CA THR A 69 -7.00 20.68 5.05
C THR A 69 -8.35 20.25 4.50
N ASN A 70 -8.46 19.03 3.98
CA ASN A 70 -9.59 18.56 3.17
C ASN A 70 -9.86 19.42 1.92
N TYR A 71 -8.96 20.34 1.57
CA TYR A 71 -9.08 21.15 0.37
C TYR A 71 -8.77 20.28 -0.86
N ALA A 72 -9.60 20.35 -1.89
CA ALA A 72 -9.43 19.58 -3.11
C ALA A 72 -9.29 20.51 -4.32
N VAL A 73 -8.47 20.10 -5.27
CA VAL A 73 -8.32 20.77 -6.58
C VAL A 73 -8.46 19.75 -7.69
N ASP A 74 -9.11 20.18 -8.76
CA ASP A 74 -9.21 19.42 -9.99
C ASP A 74 -7.84 19.35 -10.66
N LEU A 75 -7.47 18.15 -11.08
CA LEU A 75 -6.28 17.90 -11.89
C LEU A 75 -6.65 17.96 -13.38
N PRO A 76 -5.70 18.33 -14.24
CA PRO A 76 -5.90 18.33 -15.69
C PRO A 76 -6.23 16.94 -16.27
#